data_AF-A0A6B9YKY8-F1
#
_entry.id   AF-A0A6B9YKY8-F1
#
_cell.length_a   1.000
_cell.length_b   1.000
_cell.length_c   1.000
_cell.angle_alpha   90.00
_cell.angle_beta   90.00
_cell.angle_gamma   90.00
#
_symmetry.space_group_name_H-M   'P 1'
#
loop_
_entity.id
_entity.type
_entity.pdbx_description
1 polymer ?
#
loop_
_entity_poly.entity_id
_entity_poly.type
_entity_poly.pdbx_seq_one_letter_code
_entity_poly.pdbx_strand_id
1 'polypeptide(L)'
;MMISRWKRFSLSSFDAWRNFILQVEATTGWTKGQKLRSVNSDLLAKLVDVDSVLFSRMMRLICEWAAGTGFDWDYCDVVGDRLVAAYQISPVRLKCLIVLAALELAVSHNRWHVMYQVGRMLGQNADNGLIDRIIIEMDLEPSIRRKLMVIEEVVHWPRDNWHTKLTEYLGSDVEILEGAE
;
A
#
# COMPACT_ATOMS: atom_id res chain seq x y z
N MET A 1 -24.32 9.81 21.91
CA MET A 1 -24.73 10.28 20.58
C MET A 1 -24.06 11.64 20.32
N MET A 2 -22.87 11.64 19.70
CA MET A 2 -22.11 12.85 19.35
C MET A 2 -21.51 12.65 17.94
N ILE A 3 -22.37 12.68 16.93
CA ILE A 3 -21.96 12.68 15.52
C ILE A 3 -22.63 13.89 14.86
N SER A 4 -22.18 15.09 15.20
CA SER A 4 -22.69 16.30 14.55
C SER A 4 -21.73 17.48 14.73
N ARG A 5 -20.62 17.51 13.97
CA ARG A 5 -19.94 18.78 13.69
C ARG A 5 -19.02 18.83 12.47
N TRP A 6 -18.75 17.72 11.78
CA TRP A 6 -17.97 17.73 10.53
C TRP A 6 -18.87 18.01 9.32
N LYS A 7 -19.49 19.19 9.27
CA LYS A 7 -20.06 19.70 8.02
C LYS A 7 -18.91 19.91 7.04
N ARG A 8 -18.89 19.12 5.95
CA ARG A 8 -18.17 19.32 4.68
C ARG A 8 -17.13 20.44 4.72
N PHE A 9 -15.92 20.16 5.23
CA PHE A 9 -14.76 20.84 4.66
C PHE A 9 -14.74 20.41 3.20
N SER A 10 -14.99 21.33 2.26
CA SER A 10 -14.65 21.05 0.88
C SER A 10 -13.13 20.98 0.82
N LEU A 11 -12.58 19.77 0.90
CA LEU A 11 -11.19 19.46 0.61
C LEU A 11 -10.93 19.66 -0.89
N SER A 12 -11.15 20.89 -1.35
CA SER A 12 -11.06 21.32 -2.74
C SER A 12 -9.99 22.39 -2.92
N SER A 13 -9.40 22.89 -1.81
CA SER A 13 -8.31 23.86 -1.86
C SER A 13 -7.04 23.29 -1.24
N PHE A 14 -5.91 23.81 -1.70
CA PHE A 14 -4.58 23.52 -1.17
C PHE A 14 -4.51 23.72 0.35
N ASP A 15 -4.99 24.87 0.86
CA ASP A 15 -4.92 25.18 2.29
C ASP A 15 -5.78 24.24 3.14
N ALA A 16 -6.94 23.82 2.64
CA ALA A 16 -7.78 22.85 3.33
C ALA A 16 -7.06 21.51 3.48
N TRP A 17 -6.41 21.04 2.41
CA TRP A 17 -5.61 19.80 2.43
C TRP A 17 -4.38 19.91 3.32
N ARG A 18 -3.65 21.01 3.23
CA ARG A 18 -2.48 21.27 4.07
C ARG A 18 -2.85 21.25 5.55
N ASN A 19 -3.91 21.96 5.93
CA ASN A 19 -4.38 22.00 7.32
C ASN A 19 -4.88 20.63 7.79
N PHE A 20 -5.58 19.89 6.94
CA PHE A 20 -6.03 18.54 7.27
C PHE A 20 -4.84 17.61 7.52
N ILE A 21 -3.84 17.60 6.64
CA ILE A 21 -2.61 16.79 6.80
C ILE A 21 -1.89 17.15 8.09
N LEU A 22 -1.69 18.45 8.37
CA LEU A 22 -1.07 18.91 9.62
C LEU A 22 -1.82 18.41 10.86
N GLN A 23 -3.15 18.40 10.82
CA GLN A 23 -3.96 17.85 11.91
C GLN A 23 -3.82 16.34 12.04
N VAL A 24 -3.72 15.60 10.93
CA VAL A 24 -3.50 14.14 10.97
C VAL A 24 -2.12 13.84 11.56
N GLU A 25 -1.08 14.54 11.11
CA GLU A 25 0.30 14.42 11.61
C GLU A 25 0.41 14.72 13.11
N ALA A 26 -0.35 15.70 13.60
CA ALA A 26 -0.39 16.07 15.01
C ALA A 26 -1.21 15.10 15.91
N THR A 27 -1.89 14.11 15.33
CA THR A 27 -2.71 13.15 16.08
C THR A 27 -2.08 11.76 16.11
N THR A 28 -2.40 10.99 17.15
CA THR A 28 -1.94 9.61 17.33
C THR A 28 -3.11 8.66 17.63
N GLY A 29 -2.84 7.36 17.54
CA GLY A 29 -3.78 6.30 17.91
C GLY A 29 -5.11 6.34 17.14
N TRP A 30 -6.20 6.06 17.84
CA TRP A 30 -7.54 5.93 17.26
C TRP A 30 -8.01 7.20 16.53
N THR A 31 -7.74 8.39 17.07
CA THR A 31 -8.12 9.67 16.47
C THR A 31 -7.46 9.89 15.11
N LYS A 32 -6.17 9.52 14.98
CA LYS A 32 -5.47 9.54 13.68
C LYS A 32 -6.16 8.60 12.70
N GLY A 33 -6.47 7.38 13.15
CA GLY A 33 -7.20 6.39 12.37
C GLY A 33 -8.54 6.91 11.85
N GLN A 34 -9.38 7.53 12.70
CA GLN A 34 -10.66 8.09 12.27
C GLN A 34 -10.55 9.14 11.16
N LYS A 35 -9.56 10.03 11.27
CA LYS A 35 -9.30 11.03 10.22
C LYS A 35 -8.85 10.37 8.92
N LEU A 36 -7.98 9.36 8.99
CA LEU A 36 -7.56 8.61 7.81
C LEU A 36 -8.71 7.81 7.19
N ARG A 37 -9.64 7.28 8.00
CA ARG A 37 -10.84 6.60 7.50
C ARG A 37 -11.72 7.51 6.64
N SER A 38 -11.77 8.81 6.94
CA SER A 38 -12.58 9.78 6.19
C SER A 38 -12.03 10.16 4.81
N VAL A 39 -10.80 9.76 4.48
CA VAL A 39 -10.17 10.02 3.17
C VAL A 39 -10.46 8.85 2.25
N ASN A 40 -11.30 9.02 1.22
CA ASN A 40 -11.61 7.99 0.25
C ASN A 40 -10.85 8.19 -1.08
N SER A 41 -11.00 7.25 -2.01
CA SER A 41 -10.31 7.28 -3.31
C SER A 41 -10.63 8.54 -4.14
N ASP A 42 -11.87 9.04 -4.11
CA ASP A 42 -12.26 10.27 -4.81
C ASP A 42 -11.52 11.50 -4.28
N LEU A 43 -11.34 11.57 -2.96
CA LEU A 43 -10.60 12.64 -2.32
C LEU A 43 -9.10 12.55 -2.65
N LEU A 44 -8.55 11.34 -2.74
CA LEU A 44 -7.17 11.13 -3.14
C LEU A 44 -6.92 11.54 -4.60
N ALA A 45 -7.84 11.22 -5.50
CA ALA A 45 -7.78 11.67 -6.89
C ALA A 45 -7.81 13.21 -6.99
N LYS A 46 -8.70 13.87 -6.24
CA LYS A 46 -8.72 15.34 -6.18
C LYS A 46 -7.44 15.92 -5.59
N LEU A 47 -6.86 15.25 -4.59
CA LEU A 47 -5.64 15.73 -3.94
C LEU A 47 -4.44 15.68 -4.89
N VAL A 48 -4.29 14.62 -5.69
CA VAL A 48 -3.17 14.55 -6.65
C VAL A 48 -3.25 15.67 -7.70
N ASP A 49 -4.46 16.04 -8.12
CA ASP A 49 -4.71 17.15 -9.06
C ASP A 49 -4.43 18.52 -8.42
N VAL A 50 -4.64 18.66 -7.12
CA VAL A 50 -4.38 19.89 -6.37
C VAL A 50 -2.89 20.09 -6.12
N ASP A 51 -2.22 19.08 -5.56
CA ASP A 51 -0.80 19.15 -5.23
C ASP A 51 -0.20 17.75 -4.99
N SER A 52 0.79 17.39 -5.80
CA SER A 52 1.45 16.08 -5.76
C SER A 52 2.30 15.87 -4.50
N VAL A 53 2.77 16.94 -3.86
CA VAL A 53 3.55 16.88 -2.61
C VAL A 53 2.62 16.56 -1.44
N LEU A 54 1.49 17.24 -1.33
CA LEU A 54 0.45 16.96 -0.33
C LEU A 54 -0.14 15.57 -0.54
N PHE A 55 -0.38 15.15 -1.79
CA PHE A 55 -0.76 13.78 -2.11
C PHE A 55 0.27 12.76 -1.59
N SER A 56 1.55 12.97 -1.90
CA SER A 56 2.62 12.08 -1.44
C SER A 56 2.71 12.01 0.09
N ARG A 57 2.51 13.14 0.78
CA ARG A 57 2.46 13.19 2.26
C ARG A 57 1.25 12.42 2.81
N MET A 58 0.07 12.63 2.23
CA MET A 58 -1.13 11.90 2.63
C MET A 58 -0.97 10.40 2.44
N MET A 59 -0.43 9.98 1.31
CA MET A 59 -0.24 8.57 1.02
C MET A 59 0.78 7.91 1.95
N ARG A 60 1.82 8.62 2.40
CA ARG A 60 2.71 8.10 3.46
C ARG A 60 1.95 7.81 4.75
N LEU A 61 1.11 8.75 5.19
CA LEU A 61 0.29 8.57 6.40
C LEU A 61 -0.69 7.40 6.26
N ILE A 62 -1.29 7.21 5.08
CA ILE A 62 -2.19 6.08 4.80
C ILE A 62 -1.42 4.76 4.77
N CYS A 63 -0.26 4.70 4.11
CA CYS A 63 0.55 3.49 4.03
C CYS A 63 1.09 3.06 5.41
N GLU A 64 1.61 4.00 6.20
CA GLU A 64 2.05 3.74 7.58
C GLU A 64 0.90 3.20 8.43
N TRP A 65 -0.29 3.77 8.28
CA TRP A 65 -1.47 3.35 9.00
C TRP A 65 -1.97 1.96 8.55
N ALA A 66 -1.95 1.69 7.24
CA ALA A 66 -2.34 0.40 6.67
C ALA A 66 -1.37 -0.73 7.09
N ALA A 67 -0.08 -0.44 7.21
CA ALA A 67 0.93 -1.41 7.65
C ALA A 67 0.93 -1.63 9.17
N GLY A 68 0.65 -0.59 9.96
CA GLY A 68 0.90 -0.60 11.41
C GLY A 68 -0.29 -0.95 12.31
N THR A 69 -1.49 -1.18 11.78
CA THR A 69 -2.70 -1.34 12.62
C THR A 69 -3.52 -2.58 12.30
N GLY A 70 -4.15 -3.13 13.35
CA GLY A 70 -5.21 -4.12 13.23
C GLY A 70 -6.50 -3.46 12.75
N PHE A 71 -7.08 -3.93 11.65
CA PHE A 71 -8.37 -3.47 11.14
C PHE A 71 -9.47 -4.51 11.36
N ASP A 72 -10.71 -4.04 11.50
CA ASP A 72 -11.88 -4.90 11.34
C ASP A 72 -11.83 -5.57 9.97
N TRP A 73 -12.30 -6.82 9.90
CA TRP A 73 -12.10 -7.68 8.73
C TRP A 73 -12.50 -7.03 7.41
N ASP A 74 -13.75 -6.57 7.32
CA ASP A 74 -14.30 -5.92 6.12
C ASP A 74 -13.61 -4.59 5.79
N TYR A 75 -13.03 -3.96 6.80
CA TYR A 75 -12.36 -2.68 6.60
C TYR A 75 -10.97 -2.84 5.97
N CYS A 76 -10.32 -4.01 6.11
CA CYS A 76 -9.09 -4.31 5.37
C CYS A 76 -9.31 -4.19 3.85
N ASP A 77 -10.42 -4.70 3.34
CA ASP A 77 -10.72 -4.69 1.90
C ASP A 77 -10.94 -3.27 1.40
N VAL A 78 -11.65 -2.43 2.18
CA VAL A 78 -11.82 -1.00 1.89
C VAL A 78 -10.47 -0.26 1.84
N VAL A 79 -9.54 -0.61 2.73
CA VAL A 79 -8.19 -0.05 2.71
C VAL A 79 -7.40 -0.54 1.49
N GLY A 80 -7.49 -1.84 1.17
CA GLY A 80 -6.88 -2.42 -0.02
C GLY A 80 -7.34 -1.76 -1.32
N ASP A 81 -8.66 -1.62 -1.51
CA ASP A 81 -9.25 -0.94 -2.68
C ASP A 81 -8.77 0.50 -2.80
N ARG A 82 -8.64 1.20 -1.67
CA ARG A 82 -8.10 2.57 -1.62
C ARG A 82 -6.63 2.62 -2.03
N LEU A 83 -5.83 1.68 -1.55
CA LEU A 83 -4.41 1.56 -1.92
C LEU A 83 -4.27 1.27 -3.42
N VAL A 84 -5.10 0.39 -3.99
CA VAL A 84 -5.11 0.12 -5.44
C VAL A 84 -5.50 1.36 -6.24
N ALA A 85 -6.54 2.09 -5.83
CA ALA A 85 -6.91 3.33 -6.50
C ALA A 85 -5.77 4.36 -6.47
N ALA A 86 -5.12 4.52 -5.33
CA ALA A 86 -3.95 5.41 -5.21
C ALA A 86 -2.75 4.92 -6.03
N TYR A 87 -2.52 3.61 -6.11
CA TYR A 87 -1.46 3.00 -6.90
C TYR A 87 -1.57 3.43 -8.37
N GLN A 88 -2.78 3.41 -8.94
CA GLN A 88 -3.02 3.73 -10.35
C GLN A 88 -2.60 5.15 -10.74
N ILE A 89 -2.73 6.10 -9.83
CA ILE A 89 -2.44 7.53 -10.06
C ILE A 89 -1.08 7.98 -9.50
N SER A 90 -0.31 7.06 -8.90
CA SER A 90 0.92 7.39 -8.19
C SER A 90 2.17 7.28 -9.06
N PRO A 91 3.20 8.12 -8.82
CA PRO A 91 4.53 7.90 -9.39
C PRO A 91 5.19 6.64 -8.80
N VAL A 92 6.16 6.06 -9.51
CA VAL A 92 6.84 4.79 -9.17
C VAL A 92 7.28 4.71 -7.71
N ARG A 93 7.94 5.75 -7.19
CA ARG A 93 8.43 5.77 -5.79
C ARG A 93 7.29 5.60 -4.78
N LEU A 94 6.12 6.16 -5.06
CA LEU A 94 4.97 6.07 -4.17
C LEU A 94 4.22 4.74 -4.39
N LYS A 95 4.16 4.23 -5.62
CA LYS A 95 3.66 2.88 -5.91
C LYS A 95 4.38 1.81 -5.09
N CYS A 96 5.70 1.89 -4.97
CA CYS A 96 6.46 0.97 -4.13
C CYS A 96 5.99 1.00 -2.67
N LEU A 97 5.85 2.19 -2.07
CA LEU A 97 5.36 2.32 -0.70
C LEU A 97 3.94 1.77 -0.53
N ILE A 98 3.07 1.99 -1.52
CA ILE A 98 1.70 1.48 -1.53
C ILE A 98 1.69 -0.05 -1.57
N VAL A 99 2.49 -0.65 -2.44
CA VAL A 99 2.61 -2.11 -2.56
C VAL A 99 3.09 -2.73 -1.25
N LEU A 100 4.12 -2.17 -0.62
CA LEU A 100 4.65 -2.69 0.65
C LEU A 100 3.61 -2.60 1.78
N ALA A 101 2.87 -1.50 1.86
CA ALA A 101 1.79 -1.36 2.83
C ALA A 101 0.64 -2.33 2.56
N ALA A 102 0.28 -2.55 1.30
CA ALA A 102 -0.74 -3.52 0.91
C ALA A 102 -0.29 -4.97 1.21
N LEU A 103 0.99 -5.28 0.98
CA LEU A 103 1.58 -6.59 1.28
C LEU A 103 1.56 -6.87 2.79
N GLU A 104 1.92 -5.87 3.60
CA GLU A 104 1.83 -5.97 5.06
C GLU A 104 0.38 -6.22 5.50
N LEU A 105 -0.56 -5.40 5.01
CA LEU A 105 -1.98 -5.56 5.31
C LEU A 105 -2.51 -6.94 4.89
N ALA A 106 -2.12 -7.40 3.70
CA ALA A 106 -2.57 -8.67 3.13
C ALA A 106 -2.13 -9.86 3.99
N VAL A 107 -0.84 -9.94 4.32
CA VAL A 107 -0.27 -11.11 5.02
C VAL A 107 -0.60 -11.10 6.50
N SER A 108 -0.47 -9.95 7.19
CA SER A 108 -0.72 -9.86 8.63
C SER A 108 -2.17 -10.20 9.02
N HIS A 109 -3.13 -9.96 8.11
CA HIS A 109 -4.54 -10.22 8.35
C HIS A 109 -5.09 -11.42 7.56
N ASN A 110 -4.25 -12.14 6.78
CA ASN A 110 -4.68 -13.20 5.88
C ASN A 110 -5.84 -12.77 4.96
N ARG A 111 -5.69 -11.61 4.30
CA ARG A 111 -6.73 -10.99 3.46
C ARG A 111 -6.53 -11.33 2.01
N TRP A 112 -7.20 -12.39 1.56
CA TRP A 112 -7.07 -12.92 0.20
C TRP A 112 -7.35 -11.89 -0.89
N HIS A 113 -8.36 -11.04 -0.69
CA HIS A 113 -8.66 -9.95 -1.63
C HIS A 113 -7.46 -9.02 -1.83
N VAL A 114 -6.84 -8.58 -0.73
CA VAL A 114 -5.66 -7.70 -0.77
C VAL A 114 -4.43 -8.46 -1.30
N MET A 115 -4.29 -9.76 -1.03
CA MET A 115 -3.23 -10.59 -1.63
C MET A 115 -3.33 -10.62 -3.16
N TYR A 116 -4.54 -10.83 -3.71
CA TYR A 116 -4.76 -10.75 -5.16
C TYR A 116 -4.46 -9.36 -5.72
N GLN A 117 -4.76 -8.29 -4.98
CA GLN A 117 -4.41 -6.93 -5.38
C GLN A 117 -2.89 -6.74 -5.46
N VAL A 118 -2.13 -7.22 -4.48
CA VAL A 118 -0.66 -7.19 -4.50
C VAL A 118 -0.13 -8.01 -5.68
N GLY A 119 -0.65 -9.21 -5.88
CA GLY A 119 -0.40 -10.05 -7.07
C GLY A 119 -0.51 -9.25 -8.37
N ARG A 120 -1.63 -8.54 -8.54
CA ARG A 120 -1.89 -7.72 -9.73
C ARG A 120 -0.99 -6.49 -9.83
N MET A 121 -0.64 -5.84 -8.71
CA MET A 121 0.26 -4.68 -8.72
C MET A 121 1.69 -5.05 -9.12
N LEU A 122 2.13 -6.26 -8.79
CA LEU A 122 3.46 -6.79 -9.10
C LEU A 122 3.46 -7.83 -10.23
N GLY A 123 2.35 -7.94 -10.97
CA GLY A 123 2.19 -8.91 -12.04
C GLY A 123 2.93 -8.52 -13.31
N GLN A 124 2.70 -9.28 -14.38
CA GLN A 124 3.37 -9.12 -15.68
C GLN A 124 3.36 -7.71 -16.28
N ASN A 125 2.36 -6.89 -15.95
CA ASN A 125 2.23 -5.52 -16.46
C ASN A 125 2.79 -4.44 -15.51
N ALA A 126 3.47 -4.84 -14.43
CA ALA A 126 4.10 -3.89 -13.52
C ALA A 126 5.21 -3.10 -14.21
N ASP A 127 5.39 -1.86 -13.81
CA ASP A 127 6.47 -1.02 -14.33
C ASP A 127 7.84 -1.58 -13.92
N ASN A 128 8.80 -1.62 -14.85
CA ASN A 128 10.15 -2.12 -14.56
C ASN A 128 10.83 -1.38 -13.41
N GLY A 129 10.67 -0.06 -13.33
CA GLY A 129 11.24 0.75 -12.26
C GLY A 129 10.60 0.49 -10.90
N LEU A 130 9.32 0.13 -10.86
CA LEU A 130 8.67 -0.36 -9.65
C LEU A 130 9.28 -1.70 -9.22
N ILE A 131 9.44 -2.65 -10.14
CA ILE A 131 9.96 -3.98 -9.81
C ILE A 131 11.41 -3.91 -9.34
N ASP A 132 12.25 -3.14 -10.03
CA ASP A 132 13.63 -2.90 -9.60
C ASP A 132 13.68 -2.30 -8.19
N ARG A 133 12.76 -1.38 -7.88
CA ARG A 133 12.66 -0.82 -6.52
C ARG A 133 12.22 -1.86 -5.50
N ILE A 134 11.23 -2.70 -5.81
CA ILE A 134 10.76 -3.76 -4.90
C ILE A 134 11.87 -4.77 -4.60
N ILE A 135 12.67 -5.14 -5.60
CA ILE A 135 13.84 -6.00 -5.42
C ILE A 135 14.84 -5.37 -4.44
N ILE A 136 15.17 -4.08 -4.61
CA ILE A 136 16.04 -3.36 -3.67
C ILE A 136 15.46 -3.39 -2.24
N GLU A 137 14.15 -3.19 -2.08
CA GLU A 137 13.52 -3.27 -0.75
C GLU A 137 13.58 -4.70 -0.19
N MET A 138 13.46 -5.75 -1.02
CA MET A 138 13.63 -7.14 -0.60
C MET A 138 15.05 -7.46 -0.13
N ASP A 139 16.07 -6.91 -0.80
CA ASP A 139 17.47 -7.04 -0.37
C ASP A 139 17.69 -6.39 1.01
N LEU A 140 17.04 -5.25 1.25
CA LEU A 140 17.13 -4.52 2.52
C LEU A 140 16.29 -5.18 3.63
N GLU A 141 15.14 -5.75 3.29
CA GLU A 141 14.21 -6.40 4.22
C GLU A 141 13.76 -7.78 3.69
N PRO A 142 14.50 -8.86 4.01
CA PRO A 142 14.19 -10.23 3.55
C PRO A 142 12.79 -10.76 3.96
N SER A 143 12.11 -10.07 4.88
CA SER A 143 10.72 -10.38 5.25
C SER A 143 9.76 -10.20 4.07
N ILE A 144 10.04 -9.24 3.17
CA ILE A 144 9.20 -8.93 2.01
C ILE A 144 9.11 -10.14 1.07
N ARG A 145 10.24 -10.81 0.80
CA ARG A 145 10.29 -12.05 0.01
C ARG A 145 9.36 -13.12 0.58
N ARG A 146 9.45 -13.36 1.89
CA ARG A 146 8.60 -14.36 2.57
C ARG A 146 7.12 -14.02 2.46
N LYS A 147 6.75 -12.74 2.57
CA LYS A 147 5.37 -12.28 2.39
C LYS A 147 4.85 -12.52 0.97
N LEU A 148 5.68 -12.36 -0.07
CA LEU A 148 5.30 -12.71 -1.45
C LEU A 148 5.11 -14.22 -1.63
N MET A 149 5.96 -15.05 -1.01
CA MET A 149 5.79 -16.51 -1.02
C MET A 149 4.49 -16.94 -0.31
N VAL A 150 4.09 -16.25 0.76
CA VAL A 150 2.77 -16.48 1.40
C VAL A 150 1.62 -16.22 0.42
N ILE A 151 1.72 -15.21 -0.45
CA ILE A 151 0.70 -14.97 -1.49
C ILE A 151 0.63 -16.14 -2.46
N GLU A 152 1.77 -16.66 -2.93
CA GLU A 152 1.81 -17.83 -3.81
C GLU A 152 1.13 -19.04 -3.17
N GLU A 153 1.39 -19.28 -1.89
CA GLU A 153 0.83 -20.41 -1.16
C GLU A 153 -0.67 -20.26 -0.90
N VAL A 154 -1.07 -19.13 -0.31
CA VAL A 154 -2.42 -18.94 0.25
C VAL A 154 -3.48 -18.72 -0.81
N VAL A 155 -3.19 -17.89 -1.81
CA VAL A 155 -4.14 -17.60 -2.90
C VAL A 155 -3.81 -18.34 -4.19
N HIS A 156 -2.89 -19.31 -4.10
CA HIS A 156 -2.41 -20.10 -5.23
C HIS A 156 -1.94 -19.22 -6.39
N TRP A 157 -1.26 -18.12 -6.08
CA TRP A 157 -0.75 -17.21 -7.10
C TRP A 157 0.41 -17.88 -7.85
N PRO A 158 0.26 -18.19 -9.15
CA PRO A 158 1.30 -18.85 -9.93
C PRO A 158 2.58 -17.99 -9.99
N ARG A 159 3.76 -18.63 -9.87
CA ARG A 159 5.05 -17.93 -9.93
C ARG A 159 5.21 -17.11 -11.21
N ASP A 160 4.75 -17.66 -12.33
CA ASP A 160 4.76 -17.03 -13.65
C ASP A 160 3.75 -15.89 -13.80
N ASN A 161 2.89 -15.63 -12.82
CA ASN A 161 2.04 -14.44 -12.82
C ASN A 161 2.72 -13.20 -12.25
N TRP A 162 3.83 -13.34 -11.53
CA TRP A 162 4.68 -12.20 -11.15
C TRP A 162 5.39 -11.61 -12.36
N HIS A 163 5.75 -10.33 -12.30
CA HIS A 163 6.61 -9.73 -13.31
C HIS A 163 7.88 -10.58 -13.56
N THR A 164 8.33 -10.70 -14.81
CA THR A 164 9.45 -11.57 -15.21
C THR A 164 10.71 -11.37 -14.35
N LYS A 165 11.16 -10.12 -14.16
CA LYS A 165 12.30 -9.82 -13.28
C LYS A 165 12.11 -10.29 -11.83
N LEU A 166 10.89 -10.16 -11.30
CA LEU A 166 10.60 -10.61 -9.95
C LEU A 166 10.59 -12.14 -9.88
N THR A 167 10.10 -12.82 -10.92
CA THR A 167 10.17 -14.27 -11.05
C THR A 167 11.61 -14.77 -11.04
N GLU A 168 12.47 -14.18 -11.87
CA GLU A 168 13.90 -14.51 -11.96
C GLU A 168 14.60 -14.32 -10.61
N TYR A 169 14.42 -13.15 -9.99
CA TYR A 169 15.01 -12.83 -8.69
C TYR A 169 14.53 -13.80 -7.60
N LEU A 170 13.24 -14.13 -7.58
CA LEU A 170 12.71 -15.08 -6.62
C LEU A 170 13.26 -16.50 -6.82
N GLY A 171 13.61 -16.89 -8.05
CA GLY A 171 14.20 -18.18 -8.38
C GLY A 171 15.72 -18.28 -8.14
N SER A 172 16.48 -17.20 -8.32
CA SER A 172 17.95 -17.22 -8.26
C SER A 172 18.55 -17.53 -6.88
N ASP A 173 17.82 -17.26 -5.79
CA ASP A 173 18.33 -17.49 -4.42
C ASP A 173 18.11 -18.92 -3.90
N VAL A 174 17.38 -19.77 -4.63
CA VAL A 174 17.26 -21.20 -4.29
C VAL A 174 18.62 -21.89 -4.44
N GLU A 175 19.45 -21.46 -5.39
CA GLU A 175 20.78 -22.04 -5.65
C GLU A 175 21.84 -21.64 -4.58
N ILE A 176 21.66 -20.51 -3.89
CA ILE A 176 22.62 -20.05 -2.87
C ILE A 176 22.48 -20.85 -1.56
N LEU A 177 21.30 -21.37 -1.26
CA LEU A 177 21.05 -22.18 -0.06
C LEU A 177 21.41 -23.66 -0.24
N GLU A 178 21.43 -24.18 -1.47
CA GLU A 178 21.82 -25.57 -1.77
C GLU A 178 23.34 -25.75 -1.99
N GLY A 179 24.11 -24.66 -2.11
CA GLY A 179 25.57 -24.69 -2.27
C GLY A 179 26.38 -24.55 -0.97
N ALA A 180 25.72 -24.60 0.19
CA ALA A 180 26.32 -24.38 1.52
C ALA A 180 26.33 -25.65 2.42
N GLU A 181 26.18 -26.84 1.85
CA GLU A 181 26.39 -28.13 2.52
C GLU A 181 27.81 -28.69 2.30
#